data_AF-A0A6M3J494-F1
#
_entry.id   AF-A0A6M3J494-F1
#
_cell.length_a   1.000
_cell.length_b   1.000
_cell.length_c   1.000
_cell.angle_alpha   90.00
_cell.angle_beta   90.00
_cell.angle_gamma   90.00
#
_symmetry.space_group_name_H-M   'P 1'
#
loop_
_entity.id
_entity.type
_entity.pdbx_description
1 polymer ?
#
loop_
_entity_poly.entity_id
_entity_poly.type
_entity_poly.pdbx_seq_one_letter_code
_entity_poly.pdbx_strand_id
1 'polypeptide(L)'
;MNKVSLIGKGRCWEEAPLEGLSWGITQLILRRPVDRVIDMNDYTLWGSVEAEEADQAKALAAERGVEYIDRSNYPLNDVIEFFDTDYFSNTVDYSIALALIEGYDEIHLYGVNMEVGSEYIFEKAGVEFWIGMALGRGIKVIVHGQYSTIMRTKDGLLYGYGSPQRERFL
;
A
#
# COMPACT_ATOMS: atom_id res chain seq x y z
N MET A 1 4.78 -20.12 -3.16
CA MET A 1 4.70 -18.69 -3.51
C MET A 1 3.98 -18.02 -2.37
N ASN A 2 4.69 -17.13 -1.68
CA ASN A 2 4.13 -16.37 -0.58
C ASN A 2 3.46 -15.11 -1.14
N LYS A 3 2.16 -15.00 -0.94
CA LYS A 3 1.35 -13.89 -1.45
C LYS A 3 0.81 -13.04 -0.30
N VAL A 4 0.80 -11.72 -0.49
CA VAL A 4 0.12 -10.78 0.40
C VAL A 4 -0.76 -9.80 -0.36
N SER A 5 -1.92 -9.46 0.20
CA SER A 5 -2.77 -8.38 -0.30
C SER A 5 -2.63 -7.15 0.58
N LEU A 6 -2.15 -6.04 0.02
CA LEU A 6 -2.08 -4.75 0.68
C LEU A 6 -3.31 -3.94 0.29
N ILE A 7 -4.14 -3.60 1.28
CA ILE A 7 -5.47 -3.05 1.03
C ILE A 7 -5.54 -1.64 1.60
N GLY A 8 -5.73 -0.66 0.72
CA GLY A 8 -5.99 0.74 1.03
C GLY A 8 -7.45 1.04 1.34
N LYS A 9 -7.76 2.32 1.58
CA LYS A 9 -9.13 2.82 1.84
C LYS A 9 -9.82 3.44 0.62
N GLY A 10 -9.15 3.48 -0.53
CA GLY A 10 -9.69 4.00 -1.79
C GLY A 10 -10.75 3.09 -2.41
N ARG A 11 -11.41 3.54 -3.47
CA ARG A 11 -12.41 2.78 -4.23
C ARG A 11 -11.90 1.40 -4.63
N CYS A 12 -12.81 0.43 -4.67
CA CYS A 12 -12.54 -0.97 -5.01
C CYS A 12 -11.68 -1.72 -3.96
N TRP A 13 -11.55 -1.22 -2.73
CA TRP A 13 -10.92 -1.98 -1.66
C TRP A 13 -11.71 -3.26 -1.32
N GLU A 14 -13.04 -3.23 -1.55
CA GLU A 14 -13.96 -4.34 -1.32
C GLU A 14 -13.71 -5.53 -2.26
N GLU A 15 -13.03 -5.31 -3.39
CA GLU A 15 -12.67 -6.38 -4.35
C GLU A 15 -11.58 -7.31 -3.80
N ALA A 16 -10.85 -6.89 -2.75
CA ALA A 16 -9.85 -7.72 -2.11
C ALA A 16 -10.53 -8.95 -1.45
N PRO A 17 -10.07 -10.18 -1.75
CA PRO A 17 -10.67 -11.40 -1.20
C PRO A 17 -10.60 -11.39 0.33
N LEU A 18 -11.57 -12.03 0.98
CA LEU A 18 -11.55 -12.27 2.43
C LEU A 18 -10.65 -13.45 2.80
N GLU A 19 -10.37 -14.34 1.84
CA GLU A 19 -9.44 -15.45 2.02
C GLU A 19 -8.01 -15.05 1.66
N GLY A 20 -7.05 -15.61 2.39
CA GLY A 20 -5.62 -15.34 2.21
C GLY A 20 -5.12 -14.17 3.06
N LEU A 21 -3.79 -14.02 3.09
CA LEU A 21 -3.14 -13.01 3.92
C LEU A 21 -3.38 -11.60 3.40
N SER A 22 -3.78 -10.71 4.30
CA SER A 22 -4.16 -9.33 4.01
C SER A 22 -3.61 -8.35 5.04
N TRP A 23 -3.00 -7.27 4.56
CA TRP A 23 -2.54 -6.15 5.37
C TRP A 23 -3.41 -4.92 5.11
N GLY A 24 -4.01 -4.39 6.16
CA GLY A 24 -4.78 -3.15 6.10
C GLY A 24 -3.88 -1.93 6.23
N ILE A 25 -4.03 -0.99 5.31
CA ILE A 25 -3.36 0.30 5.38
C ILE A 25 -4.16 1.22 6.29
N THR A 26 -3.51 1.78 7.32
CA THR A 26 -4.08 2.74 8.28
C THR A 26 -5.33 2.20 8.98
N GLN A 27 -6.45 2.93 8.97
CA GLN A 27 -7.69 2.58 9.67
C GLN A 27 -8.56 1.55 8.94
N LEU A 28 -8.05 0.85 7.91
CA LEU A 28 -8.88 -0.09 7.13
C LEU A 28 -9.49 -1.22 8.00
N ILE A 29 -8.83 -1.61 9.10
CA ILE A 29 -9.33 -2.61 10.03
C ILE A 29 -10.72 -2.27 10.62
N LEU A 30 -11.08 -0.99 10.66
CA LEU A 30 -12.41 -0.54 11.08
C LEU A 30 -13.52 -0.92 10.08
N ARG A 31 -13.15 -1.20 8.82
CA ARG A 31 -14.08 -1.48 7.72
C ARG A 31 -14.13 -2.97 7.34
N ARG A 32 -13.03 -3.70 7.57
CA ARG A 32 -12.95 -5.14 7.27
C ARG A 32 -11.93 -5.86 8.15
N PRO A 33 -12.05 -7.19 8.33
CA PRO A 33 -10.96 -7.98 8.90
C PRO A 33 -9.72 -7.93 8.00
N VAL A 34 -8.56 -7.91 8.65
CA VAL A 34 -7.20 -8.00 8.08
C VAL A 34 -6.31 -8.76 9.05
N ASP A 35 -5.22 -9.33 8.56
CA ASP A 35 -4.26 -10.11 9.36
C ASP A 35 -3.18 -9.24 10.02
N ARG A 36 -2.94 -8.05 9.47
CA ARG A 36 -1.99 -7.06 9.97
C ARG A 36 -2.44 -5.64 9.60
N VAL A 37 -2.08 -4.66 10.39
CA VAL A 37 -2.26 -3.23 10.09
C VAL A 37 -0.89 -2.57 9.95
N ILE A 38 -0.71 -1.75 8.91
CA ILE A 38 0.46 -0.87 8.75
C ILE A 38 -0.03 0.58 8.79
N ASP A 39 0.52 1.40 9.69
CA ASP A 39 0.18 2.81 9.83
C ASP A 39 1.39 3.66 10.20
N MET A 40 1.93 4.40 9.23
CA MET A 40 3.14 5.20 9.40
C MET A 40 2.85 6.69 9.59
N ASN A 41 1.58 7.07 9.71
CA ASN A 41 1.17 8.46 9.82
C ASN A 41 1.58 9.08 11.16
N ASP A 42 1.84 10.39 11.13
CA ASP A 42 1.96 11.20 12.33
C ASP A 42 0.66 11.96 12.61
N TYR A 43 -0.23 11.37 13.40
CA TYR A 43 -1.54 11.95 13.68
C TYR A 43 -1.52 13.28 14.46
N THR A 44 -0.36 13.74 14.94
CA THR A 44 -0.24 15.14 15.44
C THR A 44 -0.32 16.18 14.32
N LEU A 45 -0.09 15.76 13.08
CA LEU A 45 -0.16 16.60 11.87
C LEU A 45 -1.49 16.46 11.12
N TRP A 46 -2.33 15.50 11.53
CA TRP A 46 -3.64 15.22 10.92
C TRP A 46 -4.79 15.81 11.75
N GLY A 47 -5.99 15.83 11.18
CA GLY A 47 -7.20 16.30 11.87
C GLY A 47 -7.57 15.43 13.07
N SER A 48 -8.40 15.98 13.97
CA SER A 48 -8.83 15.28 15.18
C SER A 48 -9.62 14.01 14.89
N VAL A 49 -10.29 13.94 13.73
CA VAL A 49 -11.08 12.77 13.32
C VAL A 49 -10.16 11.61 12.93
N GLU A 50 -9.14 11.88 12.11
CA GLU A 50 -8.19 10.86 11.66
C GLU A 50 -7.39 10.29 12.83
N ALA A 51 -7.03 11.14 13.81
CA ALA A 51 -6.40 10.70 15.04
C ALA A 51 -7.31 9.78 15.88
N GLU A 52 -8.59 10.14 16.01
CA GLU A 52 -9.56 9.31 16.73
C GLU A 52 -9.79 7.96 16.04
N GLU A 53 -9.92 7.94 14.71
CA GLU A 53 -10.04 6.69 13.96
C GLU A 53 -8.76 5.83 14.08
N ALA A 54 -7.58 6.45 14.16
CA ALA A 54 -6.33 5.72 14.36
C ALA A 54 -6.27 5.05 15.75
N ASP A 55 -6.70 5.76 16.80
CA ASP A 55 -6.81 5.21 18.15
C ASP A 55 -7.81 4.04 18.19
N GLN A 56 -8.96 4.18 17.52
CA GLN A 56 -9.94 3.10 17.38
C GLN A 56 -9.37 1.89 16.63
N ALA A 57 -8.63 2.13 15.54
CA ALA A 57 -7.99 1.07 14.76
C ALA A 57 -6.96 0.30 15.59
N LYS A 58 -6.14 1.02 16.37
CA LYS A 58 -5.13 0.42 17.26
C LYS A 58 -5.77 -0.36 18.41
N ALA A 59 -6.84 0.16 19.01
CA ALA A 59 -7.61 -0.54 20.03
C ALA A 59 -8.26 -1.83 19.48
N LEU A 60 -8.86 -1.76 18.29
CA LEU A 60 -9.50 -2.91 17.66
C LEU A 60 -8.47 -3.98 17.24
N ALA A 61 -7.30 -3.55 16.76
CA ALA A 61 -6.20 -4.47 16.45
C ALA A 61 -5.75 -5.22 17.71
N ALA A 62 -5.57 -4.51 18.83
CA ALA A 62 -5.23 -5.11 20.11
C ALA A 62 -6.31 -6.08 20.62
N GLU A 63 -7.59 -5.69 20.54
CA GLU A 63 -8.73 -6.54 20.93
C GLU A 63 -8.76 -7.85 20.13
N ARG A 64 -8.47 -7.79 18.82
CA ARG A 64 -8.52 -8.94 17.91
C ARG A 64 -7.22 -9.72 17.82
N GLY A 65 -6.16 -9.28 18.50
CA GLY A 65 -4.82 -9.88 18.38
C GLY A 65 -4.23 -9.72 16.98
N VAL A 66 -4.61 -8.68 16.25
CA VAL A 66 -4.05 -8.33 14.94
C VAL A 66 -2.79 -7.50 15.14
N GLU A 67 -1.69 -7.88 14.48
CA GLU A 67 -0.44 -7.13 14.57
C GLU A 67 -0.60 -5.72 13.99
N TYR A 68 -0.15 -4.72 14.75
CA TYR A 68 -0.19 -3.31 14.36
C TYR A 68 1.24 -2.78 14.25
N ILE A 69 1.65 -2.45 13.03
CA ILE A 69 2.97 -1.91 12.72
C ILE A 69 2.85 -0.41 12.51
N ASP A 70 3.61 0.35 13.28
CA ASP A 70 3.71 1.81 13.22
C ASP A 70 5.17 2.27 13.36
N ARG A 71 5.38 3.59 13.48
CA ARG A 71 6.71 4.20 13.62
C ARG A 71 7.53 3.65 14.80
N SER A 72 6.91 3.03 15.81
CA SER A 72 7.60 2.50 16.98
C SER A 72 8.19 1.11 16.79
N ASN A 73 7.70 0.33 15.82
CA ASN A 73 8.12 -1.06 15.60
C ASN A 73 8.41 -1.42 14.13
N TYR A 74 8.18 -0.51 13.18
CA TYR A 74 8.59 -0.70 11.79
C TYR A 74 10.14 -0.81 11.69
N PRO A 75 10.69 -1.79 10.96
CA PRO A 75 12.13 -2.03 10.86
C PRO A 75 12.81 -1.04 9.89
N LEU A 76 12.72 0.27 10.17
CA LEU A 76 13.10 1.33 9.24
C LEU A 76 14.56 1.23 8.79
N ASN A 77 15.48 1.06 9.74
CA ASN A 77 16.91 1.01 9.45
C ASN A 77 17.26 -0.22 8.59
N ASP A 78 16.69 -1.39 8.92
CA ASP A 78 16.92 -2.62 8.16
C ASP A 78 16.42 -2.48 6.72
N VAL A 79 15.27 -1.84 6.53
CA VAL A 79 14.70 -1.56 5.21
C VAL A 79 15.60 -0.59 4.43
N ILE A 80 16.01 0.52 5.05
CA ILE A 80 16.89 1.51 4.39
C ILE A 80 18.22 0.87 4.01
N GLU A 81 18.83 0.10 4.90
CA GLU A 81 20.10 -0.59 4.65
C GLU A 81 19.97 -1.64 3.54
N PHE A 82 18.89 -2.42 3.52
CA PHE A 82 18.67 -3.46 2.52
C PHE A 82 18.41 -2.90 1.11
N PHE A 83 17.72 -1.77 1.00
CA PHE A 83 17.37 -1.17 -0.30
C PHE A 83 18.28 -0.01 -0.73
N ASP A 84 19.18 0.46 0.14
CA ASP A 84 20.05 1.62 -0.07
C ASP A 84 19.27 2.89 -0.46
N THR A 85 18.13 3.11 0.19
CA THR A 85 17.25 4.25 -0.05
C THR A 85 16.29 4.50 1.11
N ASP A 86 15.98 5.77 1.36
CA ASP A 86 15.01 6.26 2.33
C ASP A 86 13.78 6.91 1.67
N TYR A 87 13.57 6.64 0.37
CA TYR A 87 12.49 7.26 -0.39
C TYR A 87 11.12 6.65 -0.06
N PHE A 88 10.46 7.22 0.94
CA PHE A 88 9.09 6.90 1.34
C PHE A 88 8.25 8.17 1.33
N SER A 89 7.08 8.11 0.71
CA SER A 89 6.12 9.20 0.61
C SER A 89 4.82 8.95 1.39
N ASN A 90 4.46 7.68 1.64
CA ASN A 90 3.26 7.33 2.39
C ASN A 90 3.34 5.92 3.03
N THR A 91 2.28 5.51 3.73
CA THR A 91 2.18 4.19 4.39
C THR A 91 2.18 3.00 3.41
N VAL A 92 1.74 3.17 2.15
CA VAL A 92 1.74 2.10 1.15
C VAL A 92 3.18 1.73 0.75
N ASP A 93 4.06 2.73 0.64
CA ASP A 93 5.49 2.55 0.36
C ASP A 93 6.15 1.64 1.40
N TYR A 94 5.94 1.95 2.67
CA TYR A 94 6.41 1.15 3.80
C TYR A 94 5.84 -0.28 3.78
N SER A 95 4.56 -0.42 3.42
CA SER A 95 3.91 -1.74 3.33
C SER A 95 4.51 -2.62 2.23
N ILE A 96 4.81 -2.04 1.06
CA ILE A 96 5.49 -2.75 -0.03
C ILE A 96 6.91 -3.12 0.40
N ALA A 97 7.68 -2.18 0.95
CA ALA A 97 9.05 -2.42 1.39
C ALA A 97 9.14 -3.52 2.46
N LEU A 98 8.22 -3.53 3.42
CA LEU A 98 8.11 -4.57 4.43
C LEU A 98 7.80 -5.94 3.81
N ALA A 99 6.87 -6.01 2.86
CA ALA A 99 6.59 -7.26 2.16
C ALA A 99 7.81 -7.80 1.40
N LEU A 100 8.67 -6.91 0.88
CA LEU A 100 9.89 -7.33 0.20
C LEU A 100 10.94 -7.91 1.17
N ILE A 101 11.15 -7.30 2.34
CA ILE A 101 12.11 -7.86 3.33
C ILE A 101 11.60 -9.12 4.02
N GLU A 102 10.27 -9.27 4.15
CA GLU A 102 9.64 -10.49 4.67
C GLU A 102 9.60 -11.63 3.64
N GLY A 103 10.04 -11.39 2.39
CA GLY A 103 10.20 -12.43 1.37
C GLY A 103 8.89 -12.88 0.72
N TYR A 104 7.94 -11.97 0.51
CA TYR A 104 6.77 -12.25 -0.35
C TYR A 104 7.15 -12.24 -1.83
N ASP A 105 6.62 -13.22 -2.56
CA ASP A 105 6.88 -13.42 -3.99
C ASP A 105 5.81 -12.74 -4.87
N GLU A 106 4.64 -12.45 -4.28
CA GLU A 106 3.49 -11.85 -4.97
C GLU A 106 2.75 -10.85 -4.08
N ILE A 107 2.60 -9.62 -4.58
CA ILE A 107 1.95 -8.50 -3.89
C ILE A 107 0.72 -8.07 -4.70
N HIS A 108 -0.44 -8.04 -4.05
CA HIS A 108 -1.66 -7.49 -4.62
C HIS A 108 -2.00 -6.16 -3.94
N LEU A 109 -2.25 -5.11 -4.72
CA LEU A 109 -2.72 -3.82 -4.22
C LEU A 109 -4.20 -3.66 -4.51
N TYR A 110 -5.00 -3.34 -3.50
CA TYR A 110 -6.43 -3.03 -3.63
C TYR A 110 -6.73 -1.69 -2.96
N GLY A 111 -7.65 -0.89 -3.50
CA GLY A 111 -8.01 0.39 -2.89
C GLY A 111 -6.87 1.43 -2.83
N VAL A 112 -5.82 1.25 -3.65
CA VAL A 112 -4.69 2.20 -3.81
C VAL A 112 -4.86 2.92 -5.13
N ASN A 113 -5.72 3.96 -5.17
CA ASN A 113 -6.15 4.54 -6.45
C ASN A 113 -5.25 5.66 -6.98
N MET A 114 -4.83 6.59 -6.13
CA MET A 114 -4.04 7.79 -6.50
C MET A 114 -4.65 8.62 -7.66
N GLU A 115 -5.99 8.75 -7.69
CA GLU A 115 -6.72 9.24 -8.88
C GLU A 115 -7.02 10.75 -8.88
N VAL A 116 -7.19 11.44 -7.74
CA VAL A 116 -7.78 12.81 -7.76
C VAL A 116 -7.16 13.81 -6.76
N GLY A 117 -6.70 14.96 -7.27
CA GLY A 117 -7.06 16.29 -6.74
C GLY A 117 -6.14 17.04 -5.76
N SER A 118 -5.16 16.41 -5.11
CA SER A 118 -4.21 17.08 -4.19
C SER A 118 -2.99 16.17 -3.90
N GLU A 119 -2.37 16.29 -2.70
CA GLU A 119 -1.15 15.62 -2.17
C GLU A 119 -0.86 14.20 -2.68
N TYR A 120 -1.90 13.41 -2.94
CA TYR A 120 -1.82 12.07 -3.51
C TYR A 120 -1.15 11.97 -4.90
N ILE A 121 -1.07 13.05 -5.69
CA ILE A 121 -0.25 13.09 -6.91
C ILE A 121 1.24 13.00 -6.57
N PHE A 122 1.66 13.64 -5.48
CA PHE A 122 3.06 13.62 -5.03
C PHE A 122 3.41 12.28 -4.38
N GLU A 123 2.45 11.65 -3.70
CA GLU A 123 2.63 10.33 -3.09
C GLU A 123 2.66 9.18 -4.11
N LYS A 124 1.99 9.33 -5.26
CA LYS A 124 1.98 8.32 -6.32
C LYS A 124 3.38 7.89 -6.75
N ALA A 125 4.33 8.82 -6.82
CA ALA A 125 5.70 8.55 -7.25
C ALA A 125 6.42 7.59 -6.30
N GLY A 126 6.18 7.68 -4.99
CA GLY A 126 6.73 6.74 -4.00
C GLY A 126 6.20 5.32 -4.20
N VAL A 127 4.89 5.20 -4.42
CA VAL A 127 4.28 3.87 -4.65
C VAL A 127 4.82 3.24 -5.92
N GLU A 128 4.95 4.01 -7.00
CA GLU A 128 5.52 3.53 -8.26
C GLU A 128 7.01 3.16 -8.12
N PHE A 129 7.77 3.90 -7.31
CA PHE A 129 9.15 3.56 -6.98
C PHE A 129 9.25 2.19 -6.29
N TRP A 130 8.46 1.96 -5.25
CA TRP A 130 8.49 0.69 -4.50
C TRP A 130 7.96 -0.49 -5.31
N ILE A 131 6.96 -0.27 -6.17
CA ILE A 131 6.55 -1.28 -7.17
C ILE A 131 7.70 -1.57 -8.13
N GLY A 132 8.41 -0.55 -8.63
CA GLY A 132 9.60 -0.73 -9.47
C GLY A 132 10.68 -1.55 -8.77
N MET A 133 10.95 -1.29 -7.48
CA MET A 133 11.89 -2.05 -6.65
C MET A 133 11.49 -3.51 -6.49
N ALA A 134 10.18 -3.78 -6.34
CA ALA A 134 9.63 -5.14 -6.28
C ALA A 134 9.78 -5.87 -7.63
N LEU A 135 9.33 -5.24 -8.73
CA LEU A 135 9.41 -5.81 -10.07
C LEU A 135 10.86 -6.09 -10.49
N GLY A 136 11.79 -5.18 -10.17
CA GLY A 136 13.22 -5.34 -10.43
C GLY A 136 13.86 -6.52 -9.68
N ARG A 137 13.23 -6.97 -8.59
CA ARG A 137 13.63 -8.15 -7.80
C ARG A 137 12.89 -9.43 -8.21
N GLY A 138 12.08 -9.38 -9.26
CA GLY A 138 11.32 -10.53 -9.76
C GLY A 138 10.03 -10.82 -9.01
N ILE A 139 9.60 -9.91 -8.13
CA ILE A 139 8.34 -10.04 -7.38
C ILE A 139 7.18 -9.71 -8.31
N LYS A 140 6.12 -10.51 -8.26
CA LYS A 140 4.91 -10.26 -9.02
C LYS A 140 4.07 -9.21 -8.29
N VAL A 141 3.76 -8.10 -8.96
CA VAL A 141 2.87 -7.06 -8.42
C VAL A 141 1.62 -6.94 -9.29
N ILE A 142 0.45 -7.01 -8.67
CA ILE A 142 -0.85 -6.81 -9.35
C ILE A 142 -1.60 -5.68 -8.65
N VAL A 143 -2.06 -4.70 -9.43
CA VAL A 143 -2.84 -3.56 -8.94
C VAL A 143 -4.29 -3.75 -9.37
N HIS A 144 -5.19 -3.84 -8.40
CA HIS A 144 -6.62 -4.06 -8.62
C HIS A 144 -7.42 -2.76 -8.57
N GLY A 145 -8.59 -2.79 -9.19
CA GLY A 145 -9.53 -1.68 -9.22
C GLY A 145 -9.32 -0.76 -10.43
N GLN A 146 -10.40 -0.57 -11.20
CA GLN A 146 -10.41 0.28 -12.40
C GLN A 146 -10.07 1.76 -12.15
N TYR A 147 -10.21 2.22 -10.91
CA TYR A 147 -9.91 3.59 -10.49
C TYR A 147 -8.43 3.81 -10.16
N SER A 148 -7.60 2.76 -10.13
CA SER A 148 -6.17 2.95 -9.87
C SER A 148 -5.42 3.51 -11.06
N THR A 149 -4.71 4.62 -10.83
CA THR A 149 -3.80 5.25 -11.80
C THR A 149 -2.36 4.78 -11.64
N ILE A 150 -2.07 3.92 -10.66
CA ILE A 150 -0.73 3.34 -10.44
C ILE A 150 -0.28 2.59 -11.70
N MET A 151 0.96 2.85 -12.14
CA MET A 151 1.55 2.31 -13.38
C MET A 151 0.78 2.65 -14.66
N ARG A 152 -0.08 3.68 -14.65
CA ARG A 152 -0.79 4.18 -15.83
C ARG A 152 -0.28 5.54 -16.27
N THR A 153 -0.17 5.73 -17.58
CA THR A 153 -0.03 7.07 -18.16
C THR A 153 -1.34 7.83 -18.00
N LYS A 154 -1.28 9.16 -18.13
CA LYS A 154 -2.42 10.06 -17.97
C LYS A 154 -3.66 9.65 -18.79
N ASP A 155 -3.44 9.11 -19.98
CA ASP A 155 -4.48 8.71 -20.94
C ASP A 155 -4.57 7.18 -21.12
N GLY A 156 -3.80 6.39 -20.37
CA GLY A 156 -3.69 4.95 -20.54
C GLY A 156 -3.06 4.51 -21.87
N LEU A 157 -2.44 5.43 -22.62
CA LEU A 157 -1.75 5.14 -23.87
C LEU A 157 -0.24 5.11 -23.68
N LEU A 158 0.43 4.29 -24.48
CA LEU A 158 1.88 4.27 -24.57
C LEU A 158 2.37 5.59 -25.18
N TYR A 159 3.07 6.40 -24.38
CA TYR A 159 3.54 7.72 -24.79
C TYR A 159 4.36 7.66 -26.08
N GLY A 160 4.01 8.49 -27.06
CA GLY A 160 4.66 8.54 -28.37
C GLY A 160 4.20 7.49 -29.38
N TYR A 161 3.45 6.47 -28.95
CA TYR A 161 2.96 5.39 -29.82
C TYR A 161 1.44 5.36 -29.97
N GLY A 162 0.69 5.95 -29.02
CA GLY A 162 -0.77 6.09 -29.09
C GLY A 162 -1.56 4.78 -28.98
N SER A 163 -0.88 3.64 -28.78
CA SER A 163 -1.51 2.35 -28.52
C SER A 163 -1.85 2.20 -27.03
N PRO A 164 -2.87 1.41 -26.66
CA PRO A 164 -3.17 1.15 -25.25
C PRO A 164 -2.00 0.54 -24.50
N GLN A 165 -1.77 0.97 -23.26
CA GLN A 165 -0.84 0.29 -22.36
C GLN A 165 -1.29 -1.15 -22.14
N ARG A 166 -0.32 -2.08 -22.06
CA ARG A 166 -0.63 -3.48 -21.76
C ARG A 166 -1.09 -3.60 -20.31
N GLU A 167 -2.21 -4.29 -20.11
CA GLU A 167 -2.83 -4.55 -18.81
C GLU A 167 -2.08 -5.58 -17.94
N ARG A 168 -0.78 -5.81 -18.17
CA ARG A 168 -0.01 -6.93 -17.60
C ARG A 168 0.11 -6.93 -16.06
N PHE A 169 -0.46 -5.93 -15.40
CA PHE A 169 -0.42 -5.68 -13.96
C PHE A 169 -1.81 -5.47 -13.35
N LEU A 170 -2.89 -5.84 -14.09
CA LEU A 170 -4.27 -5.94 -13.61
C LEU A 170 -4.65 -7.40 -13.35
#